data_AF-A0A3B0PHT8-F1
#
_entry.id   AF-A0A3B0PHT8-F1
#
_cell.length_a   1.000
_cell.length_b   1.000
_cell.length_c   1.000
_cell.angle_alpha   90.00
_cell.angle_beta   90.00
_cell.angle_gamma   90.00
#
_symmetry.space_group_name_H-M   'P 1'
#
loop_
_entity.id
_entity.type
_entity.pdbx_description
1 polymer ?
#
loop_
_entity_poly.entity_id
_entity_poly.type
_entity_poly.pdbx_seq_one_letter_code
_entity_poly.pdbx_strand_id
1 'polypeptide(L)'
;MTYVSRSIVKNGLDNRIGIFHKSFNNHFALSSDVMEPLRPIIDKLVYSHIQSYDKKDFMLFKKDLFCLFEEKIKVNNSLLTVNEYIDKLIKKMILNDINIEEFVIEW
;
A
#
# COMPACT_ATOMS: atom_id res chain seq x y z
N MET A 1 -1.27 -3.38 5.35
CA MET A 1 -2.19 -2.79 6.36
C MET A 1 -1.48 -1.91 7.38
N THR A 2 -0.51 -2.42 8.15
CA THR A 2 0.08 -1.66 9.27
C THR A 2 0.66 -0.29 8.88
N TYR A 3 1.35 -0.17 7.73
CA TYR A 3 1.88 1.13 7.26
C TYR A 3 0.76 2.14 6.95
N VAL A 4 -0.27 1.71 6.23
CA VAL A 4 -1.45 2.53 5.90
C VAL A 4 -2.16 2.98 7.18
N SER A 5 -2.48 2.05 8.10
CA SER A 5 -3.13 2.36 9.37
C SER A 5 -2.32 3.32 10.24
N ARG A 6 -0.99 3.16 10.28
CA ARG A 6 -0.08 4.06 11.02
C ARG A 6 -0.08 5.45 10.40
N SER A 7 -0.08 5.54 9.08
CA SER A 7 -0.09 6.82 8.37
C SER A 7 -1.43 7.56 8.51
N ILE A 8 -2.55 6.84 8.46
CA ILE A 8 -3.90 7.37 8.76
C ILE A 8 -3.93 8.00 10.17
N VAL A 9 -3.49 7.25 11.19
CA VAL A 9 -3.46 7.74 12.58
C VAL A 9 -2.48 8.91 12.75
N LYS A 10 -1.31 8.86 12.09
CA LYS A 10 -0.33 9.96 12.07
C LYS A 10 -0.93 11.27 11.53
N ASN A 11 -1.88 11.18 10.61
CA ASN A 11 -2.59 12.34 10.06
C ASN A 11 -3.91 12.66 10.80
N GLY A 12 -4.17 12.03 11.96
CA GLY A 12 -5.31 12.36 12.83
C GLY A 12 -6.64 11.72 12.46
N LEU A 13 -6.65 10.73 11.56
CA LEU A 13 -7.85 10.02 11.13
C LEU A 13 -8.10 8.74 11.94
N ASP A 14 -9.36 8.32 12.03
CA ASP A 14 -9.77 7.08 12.70
C ASP A 14 -9.91 5.93 11.69
N ASN A 15 -9.11 4.87 11.87
CA ASN A 15 -9.12 3.68 11.01
C ASN A 15 -10.48 2.97 10.93
N ARG A 16 -11.36 3.15 11.92
CA ARG A 16 -12.67 2.51 12.01
C ARG A 16 -13.71 3.14 11.07
N ILE A 17 -13.47 4.40 10.65
CA ILE A 17 -14.42 5.16 9.84
C ILE A 17 -14.09 4.95 8.36
N GLY A 18 -14.59 3.85 7.79
CA GLY A 18 -14.46 3.57 6.36
C GLY A 18 -15.22 4.55 5.47
N ILE A 19 -14.75 4.70 4.24
CA ILE A 19 -15.41 5.45 3.16
C ILE A 19 -16.57 4.62 2.62
N PHE A 20 -16.28 3.35 2.31
CA PHE A 20 -17.27 2.42 1.75
C PHE A 20 -17.57 1.28 2.71
N HIS A 21 -16.54 0.61 3.24
CA HIS A 21 -16.74 -0.51 4.15
C HIS A 21 -17.20 -0.03 5.52
N LYS A 22 -18.51 -0.19 5.82
CA LYS A 22 -19.07 0.08 7.15
C LYS A 22 -19.23 -1.24 7.89
N SER A 23 -18.37 -1.48 8.88
CA SER A 23 -18.50 -2.64 9.76
C SER A 23 -18.12 -2.26 11.17
N PHE A 24 -19.05 -2.45 12.10
CA PHE A 24 -18.82 -2.23 13.53
C PHE A 24 -17.69 -3.11 14.09
N ASN A 25 -17.44 -4.26 13.46
CA ASN A 25 -16.41 -5.20 13.88
C ASN A 25 -15.09 -5.04 13.10
N ASN A 26 -15.03 -4.16 12.09
CA ASN A 26 -13.79 -3.91 11.35
C ASN A 26 -13.09 -2.66 11.89
N HIS A 27 -12.05 -2.86 12.69
CA HIS A 27 -11.26 -1.74 13.24
C HIS A 27 -10.34 -1.04 12.22
N PHE A 28 -10.30 -1.51 10.97
CA PHE A 28 -9.42 -1.03 9.92
C PHE A 28 -10.14 -0.78 8.60
N ALA A 29 -11.42 -0.40 8.67
CA ALA A 29 -12.23 -0.11 7.51
C ALA A 29 -11.60 0.94 6.58
N LEU A 30 -11.16 2.08 7.13
CA LEU A 30 -10.52 3.14 6.35
C LEU A 30 -9.18 2.69 5.76
N SER A 31 -8.37 1.97 6.54
CA SER A 31 -7.09 1.44 6.04
C SER A 31 -7.29 0.44 4.90
N SER A 32 -8.37 -0.33 4.95
CA SER A 32 -8.74 -1.28 3.90
C SER A 32 -9.14 -0.52 2.63
N ASP A 33 -9.94 0.54 2.76
CA ASP A 33 -10.32 1.39 1.62
C ASP A 33 -9.11 2.05 0.96
N VAL A 34 -8.20 2.62 1.77
CA VAL A 34 -7.00 3.33 1.29
C VAL A 34 -5.96 2.39 0.69
N MET A 35 -5.90 1.12 1.11
CA MET A 35 -4.89 0.20 0.59
C MET A 35 -5.23 -0.37 -0.80
N GLU A 36 -6.46 -0.21 -1.30
CA GLU A 36 -6.89 -0.81 -2.58
C GLU A 36 -5.95 -0.47 -3.76
N PRO A 37 -5.53 0.78 -3.99
CA PRO A 37 -4.60 1.12 -5.07
C PRO A 37 -3.20 0.49 -4.94
N LEU A 38 -2.84 0.00 -3.75
CA LEU A 38 -1.52 -0.57 -3.44
C LEU A 38 -1.48 -2.09 -3.62
N ARG A 39 -2.64 -2.76 -3.72
CA ARG A 39 -2.74 -4.23 -3.83
C ARG A 39 -1.97 -4.79 -5.03
N PRO A 40 -1.98 -4.15 -6.22
CA PRO A 40 -1.21 -4.64 -7.37
C PRO A 40 0.29 -4.80 -7.11
N ILE A 41 0.87 -4.04 -6.17
CA ILE A 41 2.30 -4.14 -5.83
C ILE A 41 2.59 -5.51 -5.22
N ILE A 42 1.73 -5.96 -4.31
CA ILE A 42 1.84 -7.28 -3.69
C ILE A 42 1.47 -8.37 -4.69
N ASP A 43 0.43 -8.16 -5.49
CA ASP A 43 -0.02 -9.14 -6.49
C ASP A 43 1.08 -9.45 -7.51
N LYS A 44 1.85 -8.45 -7.95
CA LYS A 44 3.02 -8.64 -8.83
C LYS A 44 4.09 -9.52 -8.20
N LEU A 45 4.40 -9.31 -6.92
CA LEU A 45 5.34 -10.16 -6.17
C LEU A 45 4.82 -11.59 -6.04
N VAL A 46 3.55 -11.76 -5.67
CA VAL A 46 2.95 -13.09 -5.55
C VAL A 46 3.00 -13.82 -6.90
N TYR A 47 2.65 -13.13 -7.98
CA TYR A 47 2.69 -13.67 -9.34
C TYR A 47 4.11 -14.11 -9.74
N SER A 48 5.13 -13.30 -9.47
CA SER A 48 6.53 -13.65 -9.82
C SER A 48 7.00 -14.89 -9.06
N HIS A 49 6.62 -15.05 -7.78
CA HIS A 49 6.93 -16.25 -7.01
C HIS A 49 6.22 -17.51 -7.53
N ILE A 50 4.95 -17.38 -7.93
CA ILE A 50 4.19 -18.50 -8.49
C ILE A 50 4.80 -18.97 -9.82
N GLN A 51 5.29 -18.05 -10.65
CA GLN A 51 5.89 -18.36 -11.95
C GLN A 51 7.33 -18.89 -11.84
N SER A 52 8.13 -18.39 -10.90
CA SER A 52 9.58 -18.64 -10.88
C SER A 52 10.00 -19.88 -10.09
N TYR A 53 9.19 -20.34 -9.14
CA TYR A 53 9.59 -21.41 -8.23
C TYR A 53 8.76 -22.69 -8.41
N ASP A 54 9.44 -23.76 -8.80
CA ASP A 54 8.90 -25.13 -8.86
C ASP A 54 8.48 -25.65 -7.46
N LYS A 55 9.08 -25.08 -6.40
CA LYS A 55 8.67 -25.24 -5.00
C LYS A 55 8.30 -23.89 -4.38
N LYS A 56 7.06 -23.77 -3.92
CA LYS A 56 6.53 -22.60 -3.21
C LYS A 56 7.21 -22.42 -1.85
N ASP A 57 8.39 -21.78 -1.82
CA ASP A 57 9.07 -21.41 -0.58
C ASP A 57 8.41 -20.16 0.04
N PHE A 58 7.57 -20.40 1.03
CA PHE A 58 6.89 -19.33 1.76
C PHE A 58 7.84 -18.49 2.64
N MET A 59 8.97 -19.04 3.06
CA MET A 59 9.98 -18.29 3.82
C MET A 59 10.61 -17.23 2.93
N LEU A 60 10.97 -17.60 1.70
CA LEU A 60 11.54 -16.69 0.71
C LEU A 60 10.54 -15.62 0.31
N PHE A 61 9.29 -15.99 0.01
CA PHE A 61 8.23 -15.01 -0.27
C PHE A 61 8.05 -13.99 0.87
N LYS A 62 8.06 -14.41 2.13
CA LYS A 62 7.95 -13.48 3.27
C LYS A 62 9.13 -12.51 3.36
N LYS A 63 10.34 -12.99 3.04
CA LYS A 63 11.54 -12.14 3.00
C LYS A 63 11.40 -11.08 1.91
N ASP A 64 11.03 -11.50 0.70
CA ASP A 64 10.90 -10.58 -0.44
C ASP A 64 9.75 -9.60 -0.23
N LEU A 65 8.64 -10.04 0.38
CA LEU A 65 7.53 -9.16 0.80
C LEU A 65 7.98 -8.10 1.81
N PHE A 66 8.87 -8.45 2.74
CA PHE A 66 9.42 -7.47 3.69
C PHE A 66 10.33 -6.48 2.97
N CYS A 67 11.22 -6.96 2.11
CA CYS A 67 12.13 -6.13 1.32
C CYS A 67 11.39 -5.16 0.40
N LEU A 68 10.27 -5.58 -0.20
CA LEU A 68 9.43 -4.77 -1.10
C LEU A 68 9.02 -3.42 -0.49
N PHE A 69 8.78 -3.34 0.83
CA PHE A 69 8.40 -2.07 1.47
C PHE A 69 9.56 -1.08 1.60
N GLU A 70 10.81 -1.58 1.58
CA GLU A 70 12.04 -0.80 1.57
C GLU A 70 12.55 -0.53 0.14
N GLU A 71 12.00 -1.24 -0.85
CA GLU A 71 12.32 -1.01 -2.25
C GLU A 71 11.82 0.34 -2.75
N LYS A 72 12.59 0.90 -3.67
CA LYS A 72 12.34 2.19 -4.28
C LYS A 72 11.53 2.00 -5.56
N ILE A 73 10.33 2.54 -5.56
CA ILE A 73 9.44 2.61 -6.72
C ILE A 73 9.58 3.98 -7.40
N LYS A 74 9.45 3.99 -8.73
CA LYS A 74 9.46 5.23 -9.50
C LYS A 74 8.03 5.75 -9.63
N VAL A 75 7.84 6.98 -9.17
CA VAL A 75 6.56 7.71 -9.13
C VAL A 75 6.80 9.11 -9.69
N ASN A 76 6.25 9.41 -10.87
CA ASN A 76 6.41 10.67 -11.62
C ASN A 76 7.84 11.21 -11.60
N ASN A 77 8.78 10.43 -12.13
CA ASN A 77 10.21 10.79 -12.18
C ASN A 77 10.94 10.89 -10.83
N SER A 78 10.26 10.68 -9.70
CA SER A 78 10.86 10.63 -8.37
C SER A 78 10.98 9.19 -7.89
N LEU A 79 12.07 8.91 -7.18
CA LEU A 79 12.33 7.60 -6.62
C LEU A 79 11.96 7.61 -5.13
N LEU A 80 10.93 6.86 -4.76
CA LEU A 80 10.37 6.84 -3.40
C LEU A 80 10.29 5.42 -2.89
N THR A 81 10.50 5.20 -1.60
CA THR A 81 10.14 3.93 -0.99
C THR A 81 8.62 3.75 -0.98
N VAL A 82 8.14 2.51 -0.95
CA VAL A 82 6.70 2.22 -0.85
C VAL A 82 6.10 2.89 0.40
N ASN A 83 6.85 2.95 1.51
CA ASN A 83 6.41 3.60 2.74
C ASN A 83 6.24 5.12 2.57
N GLU A 84 7.18 5.81 1.92
CA GLU A 84 7.07 7.24 1.63
C GLU A 84 5.92 7.56 0.68
N TYR A 85 5.69 6.66 -0.29
CA TYR A 85 4.57 6.76 -1.21
C TYR A 85 3.22 6.67 -0.49
N ILE A 86 3.05 5.72 0.43
CA ILE A 86 1.84 5.59 1.26
C ILE A 86 1.58 6.87 2.07
N ASP A 87 2.61 7.41 2.71
CA ASP A 87 2.50 8.65 3.50
C ASP A 87 2.08 9.84 2.63
N LYS A 88 2.65 9.97 1.43
CA LYS A 88 2.27 11.03 0.47
C LYS A 88 0.84 10.86 -0.04
N LEU A 89 0.43 9.63 -0.37
CA LEU A 89 -0.92 9.31 -0.83
C LEU A 89 -1.97 9.76 0.19
N ILE A 90 -1.80 9.37 1.46
CA ILE A 90 -2.76 9.70 2.53
C ILE A 90 -2.80 11.21 2.76
N LYS A 91 -1.64 11.88 2.80
CA LYS A 91 -1.58 13.33 3.00
C LYS A 91 -2.31 14.09 1.90
N LYS A 92 -2.14 13.69 0.65
CA LYS A 92 -2.84 14.29 -0.50
C LYS A 92 -4.34 14.02 -0.48
N MET A 93 -4.75 12.80 -0.13
CA MET A 93 -6.16 12.45 0.04
C MET A 93 -6.85 13.36 1.06
N ILE A 94 -6.18 13.68 2.17
CA ILE A 94 -6.70 14.58 3.21
C ILE A 94 -6.78 16.03 2.74
N LEU A 95 -5.80 16.48 1.96
CA LEU A 95 -5.75 17.84 1.42
C LEU A 95 -6.72 18.04 0.23
N ASN A 96 -7.47 17.01 -0.17
CA ASN A 96 -8.30 17.00 -1.39
C ASN A 96 -7.53 17.36 -2.67
N ASP A 97 -6.22 17.08 -2.69
CA ASP A 97 -5.32 17.35 -3.81
C ASP A 97 -4.95 16.03 -4.48
N ILE A 98 -5.94 15.39 -5.12
CA ILE A 98 -5.78 14.09 -5.76
C ILE A 98 -5.70 14.31 -7.27
N ASN A 99 -4.48 14.52 -7.79
CA ASN A 99 -4.22 14.39 -9.21
C ASN A 99 -3.86 12.93 -9.52
N ILE A 100 -4.68 12.24 -10.32
CA ILE A 100 -4.54 10.79 -10.59
C ILE A 100 -3.21 10.47 -11.29
N GLU A 101 -2.73 11.38 -12.12
CA GLU A 101 -1.42 11.28 -12.79
C GLU A 101 -0.27 11.13 -11.79
N GLU A 102 -0.43 11.60 -10.55
CA GLU A 102 0.65 11.60 -9.57
C GLU A 102 0.91 10.25 -8.88
N PHE A 103 0.08 9.24 -9.16
CA PHE A 103 0.12 7.95 -8.47
C PHE A 103 0.38 6.78 -9.44
N VAL A 104 0.86 7.08 -10.66
CA VAL A 104 1.26 6.06 -11.62
C VAL A 104 2.59 5.45 -11.20
N ILE A 105 2.54 4.18 -10.80
CA ILE A 105 3.73 3.37 -10.59
C ILE A 105 4.23 2.93 -11.96
N GLU A 106 5.46 3.29 -12.31
CA GLU A 106 6.13 2.79 -13.52
C GLU A 106 6.55 1.33 -13.23
N TRP A 107 5.81 0.36 -13.77
CA TRP A 107 5.97 -1.08 -13.50
C TRP A 107 7.06 -1.76 -14.30
#